data_AF-A0A3B5MAN9-F1
#
_entry.id   AF-A0A3B5MAN9-F1
#
_cell.length_a   1.000
_cell.length_b   1.000
_cell.length_c   1.000
_cell.angle_alpha   90.00
_cell.angle_beta   90.00
_cell.angle_gamma   90.00
#
_symmetry.space_group_name_H-M   'P 1'
#
loop_
_entity.id
_entity.type
_entity.pdbx_description
1 polymer ?
#
loop_
_entity_poly.entity_id
_entity_poly.type
_entity_poly.pdbx_seq_one_letter_code
_entity_poly.pdbx_strand_id
1 'polypeptide(L)' 'LDEINPSILKPKCLLVVVEEPKDRGMRFRYECEGRSAGSILGASSTDNNKTQPTIEVHA' A
#
# COMPACT_ATOMS: atom_id res chain seq x y z
N LEU A 1 21.67 -27.62 -19.70
CA LEU A 1 20.64 -27.06 -18.79
C LEU A 1 21.14 -25.69 -18.45
N ASP A 2 20.86 -24.72 -19.32
CA ASP A 2 21.37 -23.37 -19.15
C ASP A 2 20.75 -22.82 -17.87
N GLU A 3 21.58 -22.54 -16.88
CA GLU A 3 21.16 -21.95 -15.62
C GLU A 3 20.34 -20.70 -15.93
N ILE A 4 19.08 -20.69 -15.52
CA ILE A 4 18.18 -19.54 -15.68
C ILE A 4 18.81 -18.39 -14.89
N ASN A 5 19.45 -17.46 -15.60
CA ASN A 5 20.03 -16.29 -14.99
C ASN A 5 18.89 -15.45 -14.36
N PRO A 6 18.86 -15.27 -13.02
CA PRO A 6 17.75 -14.60 -12.34
C PRO A 6 17.60 -13.12 -12.71
N SER A 7 18.59 -12.52 -13.37
CA SER A 7 18.51 -11.15 -13.88
C SER A 7 17.55 -10.99 -15.06
N ILE A 8 17.25 -12.05 -15.81
CA ILE A 8 16.33 -12.02 -16.96
C ILE A 8 14.86 -12.01 -16.49
N LEU A 9 14.60 -12.49 -15.27
CA LEU A 9 13.25 -12.58 -14.68
C LEU A 9 12.85 -11.37 -13.84
N LYS A 10 13.79 -10.48 -13.51
CA LYS A 10 13.47 -9.29 -12.70
C LYS A 10 12.91 -8.20 -13.62
N PRO A 11 11.66 -7.75 -13.38
CA PRO A 11 11.12 -6.64 -14.16
C PRO A 11 12.00 -5.42 -13.94
N LYS A 12 12.33 -4.75 -15.05
CA LYS A 12 13.20 -3.56 -15.07
C LYS A 12 12.70 -2.43 -14.17
N CYS A 13 11.39 -2.38 -13.93
CA CYS A 13 10.76 -1.46 -13.01
C CYS A 13 9.76 -2.26 -12.18
N LEU A 14 9.84 -2.16 -10.86
CA LEU A 14 8.96 -2.85 -9.93
C LEU A 14 8.25 -1.82 -9.04
N LEU A 15 6.93 -1.98 -8.92
CA LEU A 15 6.17 -1.33 -7.88
C LEU A 15 6.13 -2.24 -6.66
N VAL A 16 6.50 -1.73 -5.49
CA VAL A 16 6.43 -2.47 -4.23
C VAL A 16 5.52 -1.73 -3.26
N VAL A 17 4.55 -2.44 -2.68
CA VAL A 17 3.79 -1.93 -1.54
C VAL A 17 4.66 -2.12 -0.30
N VAL A 18 5.06 -1.00 0.32
CA VAL A 18 5.95 -1.02 1.51
C VAL A 18 5.18 -0.82 2.81
N GLU A 19 3.96 -0.29 2.74
CA GLU A 19 3.00 -0.23 3.84
C GLU A 19 1.60 -0.49 3.28
N GLU A 20 1.02 -1.65 3.60
CA GLU A 20 -0.35 -2.01 3.22
C GLU A 20 -1.36 -1.10 3.92
N PRO A 21 -2.57 -0.89 3.37
CA PRO A 21 -3.64 -0.25 4.10
C PRO A 21 -4.09 -1.14 5.27
N LYS A 22 -4.53 -0.49 6.35
CA LYS A 22 -5.12 -1.18 7.50
C LYS A 22 -6.36 -1.95 7.05
N ASP A 23 -6.45 -3.20 7.46
CA ASP A 23 -7.49 -4.14 7.05
C ASP A 23 -8.90 -3.68 7.47
N ARG A 24 -9.00 -3.02 8.62
CA ARG A 24 -10.25 -2.62 9.27
C ARG A 24 -10.16 -1.22 9.87
N GLY A 25 -11.33 -0.67 10.20
CA GLY A 25 -11.47 0.61 10.89
C GLY A 25 -11.82 1.78 9.97
N MET A 26 -11.78 1.59 8.64
CA MET A 26 -12.30 2.56 7.69
C MET A 26 -13.79 2.36 7.46
N ARG A 27 -14.52 3.49 7.44
CA ARG A 27 -15.95 3.53 7.14
C ARG A 27 -16.15 4.09 5.73
N PHE A 28 -16.62 3.26 4.82
CA PHE A 28 -17.13 3.75 3.54
C PHE A 28 -18.38 4.60 3.78
N ARG A 29 -18.50 5.68 3.03
CA ARG A 29 -19.55 6.68 3.22
C ARG A 29 -20.34 6.86 1.93
N TYR A 30 -21.64 7.10 2.08
CA TYR A 30 -22.47 7.55 0.98
C TYR A 30 -22.20 9.02 0.67
N GLU A 31 -22.37 9.40 -0.59
CA GLU A 31 -22.23 10.79 -1.03
C GLU A 31 -23.17 11.73 -0.26
N CYS A 32 -24.39 11.28 0.05
CA CYS A 32 -25.39 12.08 0.77
C CYS A 32 -25.01 12.43 2.23
N GLU A 33 -23.93 11.87 2.80
CA GLU A 33 -23.43 12.27 4.12
C GLU A 33 -22.79 13.68 4.13
N GLY A 34 -22.45 14.23 2.95
CA GLY A 34 -21.98 15.60 2.81
C GLY A 34 -20.63 15.91 3.49
N ARG A 35 -19.79 14.89 3.71
CA ARG A 35 -18.45 15.01 4.31
C ARG A 35 -17.45 14.11 3.60
N SER A 36 -16.20 14.55 3.49
CA SER A 36 -15.13 13.69 2.97
C SER A 36 -14.91 12.47 3.87
N ALA A 37 -14.54 11.34 3.26
CA ALA A 37 -14.02 10.20 3.99
C ALA A 37 -12.63 10.58 4.56
N GLY A 38 -12.36 10.25 5.83
CA GLY A 38 -11.03 10.43 6.41
C GLY A 38 -9.98 9.56 5.72
N SER A 39 -8.70 9.71 6.11
CA SER A 39 -7.60 8.93 5.52
C SER A 39 -7.65 7.46 5.90
N ILE A 40 -7.35 6.58 4.93
CA ILE A 40 -7.03 5.16 5.19
C ILE A 40 -5.65 5.13 5.86
N LEU A 41 -5.54 4.48 7.01
CA LEU A 41 -4.26 4.34 7.72
C LEU A 41 -3.46 3.15 7.18
N GLY A 42 -2.15 3.15 7.45
CA GLY A 42 -1.29 1.99 7.18
C GLY A 42 -1.53 0.85 8.16
N ALA A 43 -1.20 -0.38 7.75
CA ALA A 43 -1.37 -1.61 8.51
C ALA A 43 -0.59 -1.61 9.83
N SER A 44 0.57 -0.93 9.88
CA SER A 44 1.38 -0.78 11.10
C SER A 44 0.90 0.36 12.02
N SER A 45 -0.16 1.09 11.63
CA SER A 45 -0.67 2.21 12.41
C SER A 45 -1.23 1.76 13.76
N THR A 46 -0.74 2.41 14.82
CA THR A 46 -1.21 2.30 16.20
C THR A 46 -1.89 3.59 16.64
N ASP A 47 -2.48 3.61 17.84
CA ASP A 47 -3.15 4.80 18.37
C ASP A 47 -2.18 5.98 18.58
N ASN A 48 -0.93 5.68 18.96
CA ASN A 48 0.11 6.68 19.25
C ASN A 48 1.02 6.97 18.05
N ASN A 49 0.99 6.13 17.00
CA ASN A 49 1.79 6.33 15.80
C ASN A 49 0.97 6.00 14.55
N LYS A 50 0.58 7.03 13.80
CA LYS A 50 -0.23 6.90 12.60
C LYS A 50 0.64 6.83 11.35
N THR A 51 0.56 5.71 10.64
CA THR A 51 1.19 5.51 9.33
C THR A 51 0.13 5.64 8.22
N GLN A 52 0.58 5.76 6.96
CA GLN A 52 -0.26 5.84 5.77
C GLN A 52 0.14 4.75 4.78
N PRO A 53 -0.80 4.23 3.95
CA PRO A 53 -0.46 3.31 2.88
C PRO A 53 0.60 3.91 1.97
N THR A 54 1.66 3.15 1.68
CA THR A 54 2.84 3.66 0.99
C THR A 54 3.34 2.65 -0.04
N ILE A 55 3.74 3.16 -1.21
CA ILE A 55 4.36 2.40 -2.29
C ILE A 55 5.73 2.97 -2.62
N GLU A 56 6.59 2.14 -3.19
CA GLU A 56 7.87 2.54 -3.78
C GLU A 56 7.96 2.06 -5.23
N VAL A 57 8.69 2.82 -6.04
CA VAL A 57 9.05 2.45 -7.41
C VAL A 57 10.54 2.13 -7.41
N HIS A 58 10.89 0.89 -7.72
CA HIS A 58 12.28 0.45 -7.87
C HIS A 58 12.61 0.38 -9.36
N ALA A 59 13.56 1.20 -9.80
CA ALA A 59 14.00 1.33 -11.19
C ALA A 59 15.47 0.93 -11.38
#